data_AF-A0A9Q1H9B1-F1
#
_entry.id   AF-A0A9Q1H9B1-F1
#
_cell.length_a   1.000
_cell.length_b   1.000
_cell.length_c   1.000
_cell.angle_alpha   90.00
_cell.angle_beta   90.00
_cell.angle_gamma   90.00
#
_symmetry.space_group_name_H-M   'P 1'
#
loop_
_entity.id
_entity.type
_entity.pdbx_description
1 polymer ?
#
loop_
_entity_poly.entity_id
_entity_poly.type
_entity_poly.pdbx_seq_one_letter_code
_entity_poly.pdbx_strand_id
1 'polypeptide(L)'
;MASLGFTGEKQPLLQRHDQNENISNNERLTDGWPPIFWFMMKITGMFYHKTVVSNRRCVTCDMDHFERVVTKNTRRKSKFVRRLDSDNLYNLTISYENDHGEVKVGDQRSYLGILYSEMGTNSRQSQSEKKNCKACQACWWDKHGKVQYYTEKSIGVTHWNHMGSWFVSTVILFAIISLLCTELVYVIGDMFGKRKKLLHLLSYSSFLCALAIYPVMNLCSKVRSSLSGRGPGLWATSLNVRFIIRRLQFLDLQKNGAPGKLFLIMCMVWPIVCAMYRCYVVLGLRGQTGTRRSFACFSAGSSMFMWGCFVYLLYTIRLSFQIQLDLILKFLKKFEGQTDLCQNVLRQVTIDFKCFHQCVRIYMTAMIPMCVLAVTTSLTWQYMLNSDKAKEEDVALQKYINTMIWLEIVMFIILAPIAVGGVDVSYVWERFRTNVYCMMGGEHQFFWEEITRYLRNVEGKTPVISFTMILSIVGFYMAVQFGQQDVIY
;
A
#
# COMPACT_ATOMS: atom_id res chain seq x y z
N MET A 1 -34.65 -76.06 13.13
CA MET A 1 -35.85 -75.21 13.19
C MET A 1 -35.48 -73.83 12.65
N ALA A 2 -36.15 -73.41 11.57
CA ALA A 2 -36.20 -72.09 10.90
C ALA A 2 -34.85 -71.41 10.53
N SER A 3 -34.39 -71.23 9.29
CA SER A 3 -34.96 -70.81 7.98
C SER A 3 -35.39 -69.33 7.88
N LEU A 4 -34.96 -68.70 6.78
CA LEU A 4 -35.34 -67.39 6.17
C LEU A 4 -34.47 -66.19 6.65
N GLY A 5 -33.93 -65.32 5.80
CA GLY A 5 -34.08 -65.09 4.36
C GLY A 5 -34.12 -63.57 4.06
N PHE A 6 -33.50 -63.18 2.94
CA PHE A 6 -33.75 -61.98 2.12
C PHE A 6 -33.22 -60.57 2.52
N THR A 7 -32.20 -60.16 1.74
CA THR A 7 -32.05 -58.93 0.91
C THR A 7 -32.59 -57.57 1.39
N GLY A 8 -31.77 -56.52 1.21
CA GLY A 8 -32.26 -55.14 1.23
C GLY A 8 -31.17 -54.09 1.06
N GLU A 9 -30.71 -53.92 -0.18
CA GLU A 9 -29.91 -52.79 -0.65
C GLU A 9 -30.63 -51.45 -0.40
N LYS A 10 -30.00 -50.51 0.33
CA LYS A 10 -30.36 -49.08 0.31
C LYS A 10 -29.13 -48.19 0.48
N GLN A 11 -28.72 -47.57 -0.62
CA GLN A 11 -27.97 -46.31 -0.64
C GLN A 11 -28.79 -45.21 0.07
N PRO A 12 -28.14 -44.20 0.69
CA PRO A 12 -28.76 -42.89 0.86
C PRO A 12 -28.15 -41.90 -0.14
N LEU A 13 -28.96 -41.58 -1.15
CA LEU A 13 -28.86 -40.38 -1.99
C LEU A 13 -29.70 -39.26 -1.35
N LEU A 14 -29.27 -38.03 -1.61
CA LEU A 14 -29.88 -36.72 -1.36
C LEU A 14 -29.81 -36.17 0.08
N GLN A 15 -29.11 -35.07 0.40
CA GLN A 15 -29.03 -33.73 -0.24
C GLN A 15 -30.30 -32.90 0.00
N ARG A 16 -30.09 -31.66 0.49
CA ARG A 16 -31.03 -30.54 0.77
C ARG A 16 -31.53 -30.43 2.22
N HIS A 17 -30.73 -29.83 3.08
CA HIS A 17 -31.29 -29.00 4.16
C HIS A 17 -30.48 -27.75 4.53
N ASP A 18 -29.22 -27.61 4.08
CA ASP A 18 -28.35 -26.49 4.51
C ASP A 18 -28.49 -25.17 3.71
N GLN A 19 -29.47 -25.04 2.81
CA GLN A 19 -29.64 -23.80 2.02
C GLN A 19 -30.65 -22.80 2.57
N ASN A 20 -31.47 -23.16 3.56
CA ASN A 20 -32.53 -22.27 4.07
C ASN A 20 -32.24 -21.58 5.41
N GLU A 21 -31.19 -21.95 6.16
CA GLU A 21 -30.83 -21.25 7.42
C GLU A 21 -29.96 -20.00 7.22
N ASN A 22 -29.51 -19.71 5.99
CA ASN A 22 -28.71 -18.50 5.72
C ASN A 22 -29.53 -17.26 5.37
N ILE A 23 -30.86 -17.34 5.34
CA ILE A 23 -31.73 -16.23 4.92
C ILE A 23 -32.34 -15.46 6.10
N SER A 24 -32.42 -16.05 7.30
CA SER A 24 -33.07 -15.43 8.48
C SER A 24 -32.14 -14.66 9.44
N ASN A 25 -30.82 -14.66 9.23
CA ASN A 25 -29.87 -13.85 10.04
C ASN A 25 -29.51 -12.50 9.39
N ASN A 26 -30.31 -12.04 8.43
CA ASN A 26 -30.00 -10.85 7.62
C ASN A 26 -30.60 -9.54 8.17
N GLU A 27 -31.11 -9.54 9.39
CA GLU A 27 -31.63 -8.33 10.05
C GLU A 27 -30.63 -7.85 11.11
N ARG A 28 -29.95 -6.74 10.80
CA ARG A 28 -28.95 -5.94 11.55
C ARG A 28 -27.49 -5.94 11.05
N LEU A 29 -27.25 -6.02 9.74
CA LEU A 29 -25.98 -5.59 9.13
C LEU A 29 -26.16 -4.29 8.35
N THR A 30 -26.47 -3.20 9.07
CA THR A 30 -26.31 -1.82 8.57
C THR A 30 -24.86 -1.32 8.67
N ASP A 31 -23.89 -2.20 8.89
CA ASP A 31 -22.53 -1.78 9.22
C ASP A 31 -21.62 -1.91 8.00
N GLY A 32 -21.57 -0.83 7.21
CA GLY A 32 -20.52 -0.61 6.22
C GLY A 32 -19.12 -0.61 6.87
N TRP A 33 -18.06 -0.48 6.07
CA TRP A 33 -16.72 -0.41 6.63
C TRP A 33 -16.55 0.82 7.53
N PRO A 34 -15.69 0.75 8.56
CA PRO A 34 -15.45 1.86 9.46
C PRO A 34 -15.11 3.15 8.69
N PRO A 35 -15.85 4.26 8.91
CA PRO A 35 -15.67 5.52 8.19
C PRO A 35 -14.23 6.06 8.19
N ILE A 36 -13.46 5.71 9.24
CA ILE A 36 -12.07 6.11 9.41
C ILE A 36 -11.17 5.70 8.23
N PHE A 37 -11.40 4.54 7.61
CA PHE A 37 -10.62 4.11 6.45
C PHE A 37 -10.89 4.98 5.22
N TRP A 38 -12.16 5.33 5.01
CA TRP A 38 -12.55 6.23 3.92
C TRP A 38 -11.96 7.61 4.11
N PHE A 39 -12.02 8.12 5.34
CA PHE A 39 -11.39 9.38 5.72
C PHE A 39 -9.87 9.38 5.46
N MET A 40 -9.15 8.34 5.90
CA MET A 40 -7.71 8.22 5.66
C MET A 40 -7.35 8.18 4.18
N MET A 41 -8.06 7.38 3.37
CA MET A 41 -7.81 7.31 1.92
C MET A 41 -8.07 8.65 1.22
N LYS A 42 -9.09 9.40 1.68
CA LYS A 42 -9.38 10.75 1.16
C LYS A 42 -8.29 11.74 1.51
N ILE A 43 -7.94 11.84 2.79
CA ILE A 43 -7.03 12.88 3.26
C ILE A 43 -5.60 12.65 2.75
N THR A 44 -5.19 11.40 2.57
CA THR A 44 -3.88 11.06 1.99
C THR A 44 -3.78 11.31 0.49
N GLY A 45 -4.87 11.71 -0.16
CA GLY A 45 -4.89 11.98 -1.59
C GLY A 45 -4.76 10.71 -2.44
N MET A 46 -5.26 9.57 -1.94
CA MET A 46 -5.25 8.33 -2.73
C MET A 46 -6.19 8.43 -3.93
N PHE A 47 -5.87 7.67 -4.97
CA PHE A 47 -6.47 7.78 -6.29
C PHE A 47 -7.79 7.00 -6.40
N TYR A 48 -8.88 7.71 -6.74
CA TYR A 48 -10.22 7.14 -6.92
C TYR A 48 -10.53 6.90 -8.40
N HIS A 49 -11.02 5.69 -8.70
CA HIS A 49 -11.65 5.35 -9.99
C HIS A 49 -13.18 5.44 -9.91
N LYS A 50 -13.83 5.52 -11.08
CA LYS A 50 -15.31 5.51 -11.22
C LYS A 50 -15.96 4.28 -10.55
N THR A 51 -15.35 3.10 -10.72
CA THR A 51 -15.73 1.87 -10.03
C THR A 51 -14.58 1.36 -9.19
N VAL A 52 -14.84 1.07 -7.94
CA VAL A 52 -13.85 0.71 -6.92
C VAL A 52 -13.84 -0.80 -6.68
N VAL A 53 -14.99 -1.45 -6.82
CA VAL A 53 -15.11 -2.91 -6.73
C VAL A 53 -15.44 -3.45 -8.12
N SER A 54 -14.50 -4.18 -8.71
CA SER A 54 -14.67 -4.91 -9.98
C SER A 54 -14.69 -6.42 -9.77
N ASN A 55 -15.17 -7.15 -10.79
CA ASN A 55 -15.11 -8.60 -10.79
C ASN A 55 -13.65 -9.08 -10.84
N ARG A 56 -13.27 -9.94 -9.89
CA ARG A 56 -11.90 -10.46 -9.79
C ARG A 56 -11.83 -11.85 -10.38
N ARG A 57 -10.83 -12.08 -11.23
CA ARG A 57 -10.57 -13.35 -11.90
C ARG A 57 -9.16 -13.81 -11.56
N CYS A 58 -8.94 -15.12 -11.58
CA CYS A 58 -7.59 -15.66 -11.55
C CYS A 58 -6.90 -15.38 -12.88
N VAL A 59 -5.57 -15.48 -12.86
CA VAL A 59 -4.68 -15.24 -14.00
C VAL A 59 -5.15 -15.94 -15.28
N THR A 60 -5.42 -17.23 -15.18
CA THR A 60 -5.81 -18.07 -16.33
C THR A 60 -7.15 -17.65 -16.88
N CYS A 61 -8.18 -17.51 -16.04
CA CYS A 61 -9.53 -17.11 -16.48
C CYS A 61 -9.56 -15.69 -17.07
N ASP A 62 -8.60 -14.85 -16.70
CA ASP A 62 -8.49 -13.51 -17.25
C ASP A 62 -7.84 -13.52 -18.64
N MET A 63 -6.80 -14.32 -18.84
CA MET A 63 -6.21 -14.58 -20.16
C MET A 63 -7.21 -15.23 -21.12
N ASP A 64 -7.95 -16.24 -20.67
CA ASP A 64 -8.99 -16.91 -21.47
C ASP A 64 -10.09 -15.92 -21.89
N HIS A 65 -10.44 -14.99 -21.00
CA HIS A 65 -11.42 -13.96 -21.32
C HIS A 65 -10.88 -12.98 -22.35
N PHE A 66 -9.64 -12.53 -22.18
CA PHE A 66 -9.00 -11.63 -23.13
C PHE A 66 -8.89 -12.27 -24.51
N GLU A 67 -8.46 -13.53 -24.59
CA GLU A 67 -8.39 -14.29 -25.83
C GLU A 67 -9.77 -14.46 -26.47
N ARG A 68 -10.81 -14.75 -25.69
CA ARG A 68 -12.20 -14.83 -26.20
C ARG A 68 -12.68 -13.48 -26.76
N VAL A 69 -12.39 -12.37 -26.09
CA VAL A 69 -12.77 -11.02 -26.53
C VAL A 69 -12.02 -10.63 -27.81
N VAL A 70 -10.72 -10.93 -27.89
CA VAL A 70 -9.91 -10.64 -29.08
C VAL A 70 -10.37 -11.50 -30.27
N THR A 71 -10.55 -12.81 -30.06
CA THR A 71 -10.95 -13.77 -31.09
C THR A 71 -12.33 -13.46 -31.67
N LYS A 72 -13.29 -13.02 -30.85
CA LYS A 72 -14.62 -12.60 -31.33
C LYS A 72 -14.59 -11.34 -32.21
N ASN A 73 -13.61 -10.46 -32.01
CA ASN A 73 -13.56 -9.15 -32.64
C ASN A 73 -12.56 -9.02 -33.80
N THR A 74 -11.83 -10.09 -34.16
CA THR A 74 -10.90 -10.06 -35.31
C THR A 74 -11.16 -11.15 -36.36
N ARG A 75 -11.76 -10.75 -37.50
CA ARG A 75 -11.66 -11.49 -38.78
C ARG A 75 -10.25 -11.44 -39.41
N ARG A 76 -9.34 -10.63 -38.86
CA ARG A 76 -7.92 -10.60 -39.27
C ARG A 76 -7.06 -11.18 -38.16
N LYS A 77 -6.62 -12.43 -38.35
CA LYS A 77 -5.54 -13.08 -37.60
C LYS A 77 -4.28 -12.22 -37.69
N SER A 78 -4.11 -11.25 -36.79
CA SER A 78 -2.82 -10.59 -36.64
C SER A 78 -1.93 -11.49 -35.78
N LYS A 79 -0.71 -11.72 -36.28
CA LYS A 79 0.39 -12.49 -35.68
C LYS A 79 0.86 -11.96 -34.30
N PHE A 80 0.10 -11.11 -33.62
CA PHE A 80 0.51 -10.42 -32.40
C PHE A 80 0.45 -11.30 -31.13
N VAL A 81 -0.36 -12.36 -31.14
CA VAL A 81 -0.47 -13.28 -29.99
C VAL A 81 0.79 -14.14 -29.80
N ARG A 82 1.69 -14.21 -30.81
CA ARG A 82 2.90 -15.06 -30.77
C ARG A 82 4.17 -14.42 -30.19
N ARG A 83 4.09 -13.22 -29.60
CA ARG A 83 5.16 -12.70 -28.72
C ARG A 83 4.59 -12.34 -27.36
N LEU A 84 4.06 -13.35 -26.67
CA LEU A 84 3.69 -13.33 -25.25
C LEU A 84 4.80 -13.97 -24.41
N ASP A 85 6.05 -13.79 -24.84
CA ASP A 85 7.23 -14.26 -24.11
C ASP A 85 7.77 -13.16 -23.19
N SER A 86 7.99 -13.57 -21.94
CA SER A 86 8.80 -12.94 -20.88
C SER A 86 8.23 -11.80 -20.02
N ASP A 87 7.02 -11.28 -20.23
CA ASP A 87 6.41 -10.31 -19.28
C ASP A 87 4.91 -10.60 -19.00
N ASN A 88 4.60 -11.86 -18.68
CA ASN A 88 3.26 -12.29 -18.24
C ASN A 88 2.75 -11.53 -17.00
N LEU A 89 3.65 -10.95 -16.19
CA LEU A 89 3.31 -10.08 -15.05
C LEU A 89 2.72 -8.73 -15.53
N TYR A 90 3.27 -8.19 -16.61
CA TYR A 90 2.92 -6.88 -17.16
C TYR A 90 1.55 -6.90 -17.84
N ASN A 91 1.28 -7.93 -18.65
CA ASN A 91 0.01 -8.10 -19.36
C ASN A 91 -1.15 -8.44 -18.42
N LEU A 92 -0.88 -9.16 -17.35
CA LEU A 92 -1.91 -9.51 -16.38
C LEU A 92 -2.44 -8.31 -15.65
N THR A 93 -1.53 -7.44 -15.25
CA THR A 93 -1.95 -6.30 -14.45
C THR A 93 -2.76 -5.33 -15.34
N ILE A 94 -2.47 -5.22 -16.65
CA ILE A 94 -3.20 -4.32 -17.58
C ILE A 94 -4.72 -4.52 -17.52
N SER A 95 -5.16 -5.77 -17.36
CA SER A 95 -6.57 -6.12 -17.15
C SER A 95 -7.19 -5.51 -15.87
N TYR A 96 -6.41 -5.38 -14.79
CA TYR A 96 -6.84 -4.80 -13.50
C TYR A 96 -7.18 -3.31 -13.56
N GLU A 97 -6.53 -2.55 -14.46
CA GLU A 97 -6.82 -1.12 -14.65
C GLU A 97 -7.81 -0.87 -15.80
N ASN A 98 -7.71 -1.67 -16.87
CA ASN A 98 -8.49 -1.46 -18.09
C ASN A 98 -9.91 -2.02 -18.07
N ASP A 99 -10.34 -2.71 -17.00
CA ASP A 99 -11.70 -3.27 -16.97
C ASP A 99 -12.80 -2.18 -17.07
N HIS A 100 -12.49 -0.87 -16.90
CA HIS A 100 -13.43 0.24 -17.20
C HIS A 100 -12.81 1.60 -17.59
N GLY A 101 -11.59 1.65 -18.11
CA GLY A 101 -11.00 2.92 -18.55
C GLY A 101 -11.56 3.38 -19.91
N GLU A 102 -12.33 4.47 -19.94
CA GLU A 102 -12.50 5.26 -21.17
C GLU A 102 -11.12 5.75 -21.61
N VAL A 103 -10.45 4.97 -22.46
CA VAL A 103 -9.24 5.42 -23.16
C VAL A 103 -9.68 6.55 -24.08
N LYS A 104 -9.46 7.80 -23.66
CA LYS A 104 -9.63 8.96 -24.54
C LYS A 104 -8.55 8.90 -25.62
N VAL A 105 -9.07 8.58 -26.79
CA VAL A 105 -8.48 8.43 -28.12
C VAL A 105 -7.58 9.60 -28.51
N GLY A 106 -6.30 9.30 -28.70
CA GLY A 106 -5.53 9.74 -29.87
C GLY A 106 -4.97 8.48 -30.51
N ASP A 107 -5.43 8.14 -31.72
CA ASP A 107 -4.91 7.06 -32.60
C ASP A 107 -5.36 5.59 -32.48
N GLN A 108 -6.38 5.22 -31.70
CA GLN A 108 -6.97 3.85 -31.76
C GLN A 108 -8.50 3.87 -31.89
N ARG A 109 -9.00 4.32 -33.05
CA ARG A 109 -10.42 4.60 -33.28
C ARG A 109 -11.34 3.39 -33.58
N SER A 110 -10.89 2.14 -33.48
CA SER A 110 -11.72 0.99 -33.94
C SER A 110 -12.11 -0.04 -32.88
N TYR A 111 -11.52 -0.06 -31.68
CA TYR A 111 -11.75 -1.15 -30.71
C TYR A 111 -12.59 -0.75 -29.49
N LEU A 112 -12.68 0.55 -29.16
CA LEU A 112 -13.36 1.00 -27.94
C LEU A 112 -14.90 1.04 -28.09
N GLY A 113 -15.43 1.23 -29.29
CA GLY A 113 -16.89 1.28 -29.52
C GLY A 113 -17.62 -0.06 -29.36
N ILE A 114 -16.90 -1.18 -29.45
CA ILE A 114 -17.51 -2.53 -29.49
C ILE A 114 -17.64 -3.12 -28.08
N LEU A 115 -16.73 -2.76 -27.15
CA LEU A 115 -16.76 -3.23 -25.76
C LEU A 115 -17.93 -2.66 -24.93
N TYR A 116 -18.45 -1.48 -25.30
CA TYR A 116 -19.59 -0.86 -24.61
C TYR A 116 -20.96 -1.40 -25.05
N SER A 117 -21.06 -2.02 -26.23
CA SER A 117 -22.34 -2.51 -26.75
C SER A 117 -22.80 -3.84 -26.11
N GLU A 118 -21.87 -4.70 -25.65
CA GLU A 118 -22.23 -6.05 -25.16
C GLU A 118 -22.36 -6.22 -23.63
N MET A 119 -22.06 -5.18 -22.82
CA MET A 119 -22.34 -5.24 -21.38
C MET A 119 -23.84 -5.22 -21.05
N GLY A 120 -24.71 -4.93 -22.03
CA GLY A 120 -26.16 -4.88 -21.85
C GLY A 120 -26.90 -6.22 -21.99
N THR A 121 -26.37 -7.24 -22.69
CA THR A 121 -27.24 -8.31 -23.18
C THR A 121 -26.75 -9.77 -23.04
N ASN A 122 -25.48 -10.05 -22.71
CA ASN A 122 -24.95 -11.44 -22.64
C ASN A 122 -24.28 -11.84 -21.30
N SER A 123 -24.72 -11.26 -20.18
CA SER A 123 -24.11 -11.42 -18.85
C SER A 123 -24.37 -12.75 -18.13
N ARG A 124 -25.32 -13.59 -18.59
CA ARG A 124 -25.73 -14.82 -17.86
C ARG A 124 -24.80 -16.03 -18.07
N GLN A 125 -24.23 -16.21 -19.26
CA GLN A 125 -23.41 -17.40 -19.57
C GLN A 125 -21.98 -17.30 -19.00
N SER A 126 -21.41 -16.09 -18.96
CA SER A 126 -20.08 -15.88 -18.35
C SER A 126 -20.09 -15.91 -16.82
N GLN A 127 -21.25 -15.75 -16.18
CA GLN A 127 -21.39 -15.80 -14.71
C GLN A 127 -21.47 -17.24 -14.17
N SER A 128 -21.95 -18.23 -14.94
CA SER A 128 -22.03 -19.62 -14.47
C SER A 128 -20.66 -20.32 -14.50
N GLU A 129 -19.83 -20.10 -15.52
CA GLU A 129 -18.44 -20.61 -15.57
C GLU A 129 -17.56 -19.97 -14.47
N LYS A 130 -17.76 -18.68 -14.18
CA LYS A 130 -17.01 -17.93 -13.15
C LYS A 130 -17.26 -18.43 -11.72
N LYS A 131 -18.44 -19.00 -11.44
CA LYS A 131 -18.78 -19.55 -10.11
C LYS A 131 -18.04 -20.85 -9.80
N ASN A 132 -17.48 -21.53 -10.80
CA ASN A 132 -16.89 -22.87 -10.62
C ASN A 132 -15.36 -22.88 -10.49
N CYS A 133 -14.66 -21.79 -10.83
CA CYS A 133 -13.20 -21.74 -10.69
C CYS A 133 -12.77 -21.46 -9.24
N LYS A 134 -12.16 -22.47 -8.59
CA LYS A 134 -11.64 -22.37 -7.21
C LYS A 134 -10.57 -21.28 -7.03
N ALA A 135 -9.73 -21.04 -8.05
CA ALA A 135 -8.74 -19.96 -8.00
C ALA A 135 -9.38 -18.56 -8.06
N CYS A 136 -10.45 -18.38 -8.86
CA CYS A 136 -11.22 -17.14 -8.87
C CYS A 136 -11.92 -16.90 -7.53
N GLN A 137 -12.46 -17.96 -6.91
CA GLN A 137 -13.05 -17.90 -5.58
C GLN A 137 -12.04 -17.44 -4.51
N ALA A 138 -10.77 -17.84 -4.63
CA ALA A 138 -9.70 -17.42 -3.73
C ALA A 138 -9.43 -15.90 -3.74
N CYS A 139 -9.79 -15.20 -4.83
CA CYS A 139 -9.68 -13.74 -4.92
C CYS A 139 -10.67 -12.98 -4.02
N TRP A 140 -11.70 -13.68 -3.55
CA TRP A 140 -12.84 -13.18 -2.79
C TRP A 140 -12.89 -13.76 -1.37
N TRP A 141 -11.80 -14.34 -0.89
CA TRP A 141 -11.72 -14.82 0.48
C TRP A 141 -11.77 -13.67 1.49
N ASP A 142 -12.53 -13.90 2.56
CA ASP A 142 -12.45 -13.16 3.81
C ASP A 142 -11.28 -13.66 4.68
N LYS A 143 -11.19 -13.14 5.91
CA LYS A 143 -10.21 -13.57 6.93
C LYS A 143 -10.23 -15.09 7.22
N HIS A 144 -11.35 -15.75 6.97
CA HIS A 144 -11.58 -17.16 7.28
C HIS A 144 -11.48 -18.07 6.04
N GLY A 145 -11.17 -17.52 4.87
CA GLY A 145 -11.14 -18.28 3.61
C GLY A 145 -12.52 -18.58 3.04
N LYS A 146 -13.58 -17.92 3.52
CA LYS A 146 -14.93 -18.00 2.95
C LYS A 146 -15.07 -16.98 1.83
N VAL A 147 -15.76 -17.36 0.76
CA VAL A 147 -15.98 -16.49 -0.40
C VAL A 147 -17.06 -15.47 -0.05
N GLN A 148 -16.70 -14.18 -0.01
CA GLN A 148 -17.63 -13.09 0.23
C GLN A 148 -17.53 -12.06 -0.90
N TYR A 149 -18.65 -11.86 -1.61
CA TYR A 149 -18.73 -10.88 -2.68
C TYR A 149 -19.17 -9.53 -2.09
N TYR A 150 -18.29 -8.54 -2.21
CA TYR A 150 -18.58 -7.17 -1.80
C TYR A 150 -19.17 -6.37 -2.97
N THR A 151 -20.14 -5.53 -2.67
CA THR A 151 -20.63 -4.47 -3.56
C THR A 151 -20.20 -3.11 -3.02
N GLU A 152 -20.10 -2.07 -3.87
CA GLU A 152 -19.75 -0.71 -3.42
C GLU A 152 -20.68 -0.19 -2.32
N LYS A 153 -21.96 -0.59 -2.37
CA LYS A 153 -22.97 -0.26 -1.35
C LYS A 153 -22.68 -0.98 -0.03
N SER A 154 -22.30 -2.26 -0.06
CA SER A 154 -21.99 -3.06 1.16
C SER A 154 -20.76 -2.58 1.92
N ILE A 155 -19.81 -1.93 1.24
CA ILE A 155 -18.61 -1.38 1.87
C ILE A 155 -18.76 0.11 2.23
N GLY A 156 -19.85 0.75 1.80
CA GLY A 156 -20.12 2.16 2.06
C GLY A 156 -19.39 3.15 1.15
N VAL A 157 -18.75 2.69 0.06
CA VAL A 157 -18.00 3.55 -0.88
C VAL A 157 -18.85 4.65 -1.48
N THR A 158 -20.14 4.38 -1.72
CA THR A 158 -21.05 5.26 -2.47
C THR A 158 -21.18 6.66 -1.87
N HIS A 159 -21.03 6.79 -0.55
CA HIS A 159 -21.08 8.08 0.15
C HIS A 159 -19.77 8.87 0.02
N TRP A 160 -18.65 8.18 -0.16
CA TRP A 160 -17.32 8.77 -0.18
C TRP A 160 -16.81 9.00 -1.60
N ASN A 161 -17.23 8.20 -2.58
CA ASN A 161 -16.76 8.27 -3.95
C ASN A 161 -17.77 9.01 -4.83
N HIS A 162 -17.41 10.23 -5.25
CA HIS A 162 -18.15 11.05 -6.21
C HIS A 162 -17.28 11.30 -7.45
N MET A 163 -17.87 11.71 -8.58
CA MET A 163 -17.10 11.92 -9.83
C MET A 163 -15.93 12.90 -9.68
N GLY A 164 -16.08 13.93 -8.83
CA GLY A 164 -15.02 14.90 -8.50
C GLY A 164 -13.93 14.38 -7.55
N SER A 165 -14.06 13.19 -6.96
CA SER A 165 -13.12 12.67 -5.95
C SER A 165 -11.71 12.51 -6.48
N TRP A 166 -11.57 12.18 -7.78
CA TRP A 166 -10.28 12.11 -8.44
C TRP A 166 -9.60 13.49 -8.47
N PHE A 167 -10.35 14.51 -8.90
CA PHE A 167 -9.88 15.89 -9.02
C PHE A 167 -9.51 16.47 -7.64
N VAL A 168 -10.40 16.34 -6.66
CA VAL A 168 -10.18 16.80 -5.27
C VAL A 168 -8.89 16.21 -4.69
N SER A 169 -8.72 14.90 -4.83
CA SER A 169 -7.53 14.19 -4.35
C SER A 169 -6.24 14.70 -5.04
N THR A 170 -6.30 15.03 -6.32
CA THR A 170 -5.16 15.63 -7.05
C THR A 170 -4.87 17.05 -6.58
N VAL A 171 -5.90 17.89 -6.39
CA VAL A 171 -5.76 19.25 -5.85
C VAL A 171 -5.13 19.23 -4.45
N ILE A 172 -5.57 18.31 -3.58
CA ILE A 172 -5.01 18.14 -2.23
C ILE A 172 -3.51 17.83 -2.31
N LEU A 173 -3.09 16.88 -3.16
CA LEU A 173 -1.68 16.53 -3.30
C LEU A 173 -0.83 17.69 -3.82
N PHE A 174 -1.29 18.40 -4.87
CA PHE A 174 -0.59 19.57 -5.38
C PHE A 174 -0.50 20.66 -4.32
N ALA A 175 -1.59 20.94 -3.59
CA ALA A 175 -1.59 21.92 -2.51
C ALA A 175 -0.54 21.57 -1.45
N ILE A 176 -0.51 20.33 -0.97
CA ILE A 176 0.46 19.90 0.06
C ILE A 176 1.90 20.00 -0.44
N ILE A 177 2.18 19.50 -1.66
CA ILE A 177 3.52 19.56 -2.24
C ILE A 177 3.95 21.01 -2.41
N SER A 178 3.09 21.87 -2.97
CA SER A 178 3.36 23.30 -3.13
C SER A 178 3.63 23.96 -1.78
N LEU A 179 2.85 23.66 -0.74
CA LEU A 179 3.07 24.19 0.61
C LEU A 179 4.43 23.77 1.16
N LEU A 180 4.77 22.49 1.08
CA LEU A 180 6.07 21.98 1.54
C LEU A 180 7.24 22.60 0.75
N CYS A 181 7.10 22.75 -0.57
CA CYS A 181 8.11 23.39 -1.41
C CYS A 181 8.28 24.88 -1.08
N THR A 182 7.18 25.62 -0.88
CA THR A 182 7.24 27.04 -0.49
C THR A 182 7.92 27.21 0.86
N GLU A 183 7.60 26.35 1.83
CA GLU A 183 8.28 26.35 3.13
C GLU A 183 9.77 26.03 2.98
N LEU A 184 10.13 25.03 2.18
CA LEU A 184 11.53 24.66 1.94
C LEU A 184 12.33 25.82 1.31
N VAL A 185 11.80 26.45 0.26
CA VAL A 185 12.43 27.60 -0.41
C VAL A 185 12.63 28.76 0.55
N TYR A 186 11.65 29.02 1.40
CA TYR A 186 11.76 30.09 2.39
C TYR A 186 12.83 29.81 3.45
N VAL A 187 12.85 28.58 3.97
CA VAL A 187 13.80 28.14 4.99
C VAL A 187 15.22 28.23 4.45
N ILE A 188 15.43 27.81 3.20
CA ILE A 188 16.69 28.02 2.49
C ILE A 188 16.97 29.53 2.40
N GLY A 189 16.05 30.35 1.90
CA GLY A 189 16.26 31.80 1.77
C GLY A 189 16.62 32.53 3.07
N ASP A 190 15.99 32.21 4.22
CA ASP A 190 16.26 32.90 5.49
C ASP A 190 17.56 32.44 6.18
N MET A 191 17.91 31.16 6.03
CA MET A 191 18.96 30.52 6.83
C MET A 191 20.22 30.18 6.04
N PHE A 192 20.15 30.14 4.71
CA PHE A 192 21.32 29.90 3.87
C PHE A 192 22.35 31.03 4.04
N GLY A 193 23.63 30.66 4.12
CA GLY A 193 24.75 31.59 4.37
C GLY A 193 24.95 32.00 5.84
N LYS A 194 24.04 31.69 6.77
CA LYS A 194 24.21 31.99 8.20
C LYS A 194 24.77 30.77 8.94
N ARG A 195 26.09 30.78 9.24
CA ARG A 195 26.82 29.65 9.87
C ARG A 195 26.13 29.09 11.13
N LYS A 196 25.64 29.96 12.02
CA LYS A 196 24.94 29.58 13.26
C LYS A 196 23.57 28.90 13.04
N LYS A 197 22.99 28.98 11.83
CA LYS A 197 21.67 28.42 11.49
C LYS A 197 21.73 27.20 10.55
N LEU A 198 22.93 26.80 10.10
CA LEU A 198 23.10 25.73 9.12
C LEU A 198 22.57 24.38 9.61
N LEU A 199 22.85 24.01 10.86
CA LEU A 199 22.36 22.75 11.44
C LEU A 199 20.83 22.73 11.56
N HIS A 200 20.21 23.86 11.92
CA HIS A 200 18.75 24.01 11.95
C HIS A 200 18.15 23.92 10.54
N LEU A 201 18.81 24.51 9.53
CA LEU A 201 18.42 24.38 8.13
C LEU A 201 18.44 22.91 7.67
N LEU A 202 19.51 22.17 7.97
CA LEU A 202 19.62 20.75 7.59
C LEU A 202 18.57 19.88 8.27
N SER A 203 18.39 20.02 9.59
CA SER A 203 17.38 19.27 10.34
C SER A 203 15.96 19.59 9.84
N TYR A 204 15.62 20.87 9.67
CA TYR A 204 14.29 21.26 9.17
C TYR A 204 14.04 20.82 7.72
N SER A 205 15.05 20.90 6.85
CA SER A 205 14.95 20.42 5.48
C SER A 205 14.75 18.91 5.46
N SER A 206 15.43 18.18 6.35
CA SER A 206 15.27 16.74 6.45
C SER A 206 13.86 16.33 6.86
N PHE A 207 13.28 17.07 7.81
CA PHE A 207 11.89 16.94 8.24
C PHE A 207 10.90 17.21 7.10
N LEU A 208 11.04 18.33 6.37
CA LEU A 208 10.14 18.66 5.26
C LEU A 208 10.22 17.63 4.13
N CYS A 209 11.43 17.19 3.78
CA CYS A 209 11.63 16.15 2.79
C CYS A 209 11.01 14.81 3.24
N ALA A 210 11.12 14.44 4.53
CA ALA A 210 10.47 13.24 5.07
C ALA A 210 8.95 13.29 4.91
N LEU A 211 8.33 14.45 5.17
CA LEU A 211 6.89 14.67 4.93
C LEU A 211 6.52 14.67 3.45
N ALA A 212 7.40 15.15 2.57
CA ALA A 212 7.15 15.24 1.14
C ALA A 212 7.21 13.87 0.41
N ILE A 213 7.81 12.84 1.01
CA ILE A 213 7.93 11.51 0.36
C ILE A 213 6.56 10.93 0.01
N TYR A 214 5.61 10.88 0.96
CA TYR A 214 4.31 10.25 0.70
C TYR A 214 3.47 10.98 -0.38
N PRO A 215 3.31 12.32 -0.38
CA PRO A 215 2.48 12.99 -1.37
C PRO A 215 3.14 12.94 -2.75
N VAL A 216 4.48 12.99 -2.82
CA VAL A 216 5.21 12.82 -4.09
C VAL A 216 5.01 11.41 -4.63
N MET A 217 5.11 10.37 -3.80
CA MET A 217 4.82 8.99 -4.23
C MET A 217 3.38 8.83 -4.73
N ASN A 218 2.40 9.41 -4.03
CA ASN A 218 0.99 9.38 -4.46
C ASN A 218 0.76 10.16 -5.77
N LEU A 219 1.40 11.32 -5.94
CA LEU A 219 1.31 12.11 -7.16
C LEU A 219 1.96 11.37 -8.33
N CYS A 220 3.16 10.81 -8.14
CA CYS A 220 3.83 9.99 -9.15
C CYS A 220 2.99 8.77 -9.54
N SER A 221 2.33 8.12 -8.59
CA SER A 221 1.39 7.03 -8.87
C SER A 221 0.21 7.50 -9.74
N LYS A 222 -0.39 8.66 -9.42
CA LYS A 222 -1.48 9.26 -10.21
C LYS A 222 -1.06 9.67 -11.61
N VAL A 223 0.04 10.42 -11.73
CA VAL A 223 0.59 10.89 -13.01
C VAL A 223 0.86 9.68 -13.88
N ARG A 224 1.48 8.64 -13.32
CA ARG A 224 1.71 7.39 -14.02
C ARG A 224 0.39 6.77 -14.47
N SER A 225 -0.56 6.52 -13.57
CA SER A 225 -1.88 5.94 -13.93
C SER A 225 -2.61 6.73 -15.02
N SER A 226 -2.42 8.06 -15.08
CA SER A 226 -3.03 8.91 -16.12
C SER A 226 -2.28 8.90 -17.46
N LEU A 227 -0.95 8.84 -17.45
CA LEU A 227 -0.11 8.89 -18.65
C LEU A 227 0.10 7.51 -19.27
N SER A 228 0.19 6.50 -18.41
CA SER A 228 0.32 5.12 -18.84
C SER A 228 -1.06 4.50 -18.89
N GLY A 229 -1.70 4.51 -20.07
CA GLY A 229 -2.62 3.43 -20.47
C GLY A 229 -1.92 2.06 -20.59
N ARG A 230 -0.71 1.95 -20.05
CA ARG A 230 0.25 0.85 -20.11
C ARG A 230 0.60 0.43 -18.69
N GLY A 231 0.04 -0.70 -18.27
CA GLY A 231 0.78 -1.65 -17.45
C GLY A 231 0.93 -1.35 -15.96
N PRO A 232 0.17 -2.05 -15.11
CA PRO A 232 0.51 -2.24 -13.72
C PRO A 232 1.46 -3.45 -13.54
N GLY A 233 1.98 -3.61 -12.32
CA GLY A 233 3.20 -4.39 -12.05
C GLY A 233 4.35 -3.52 -11.50
N LEU A 234 4.08 -2.22 -11.33
CA LEU A 234 4.95 -1.29 -10.63
C LEU A 234 4.36 -0.92 -9.27
N TRP A 235 5.25 -0.58 -8.34
CA TRP A 235 4.96 -0.04 -7.00
C TRP A 235 3.78 0.94 -6.91
N ALA A 236 3.54 1.76 -7.95
CA ALA A 236 2.48 2.76 -8.02
C ALA A 236 1.06 2.17 -7.79
N THR A 237 0.83 0.92 -8.19
CA THR A 237 -0.48 0.24 -8.08
C THR A 237 -0.89 0.01 -6.65
N SER A 238 0.09 -0.17 -5.75
CA SER A 238 -0.17 -0.42 -4.33
C SER A 238 -0.81 0.78 -3.63
N LEU A 239 -0.68 1.98 -4.21
CA LEU A 239 -1.28 3.24 -3.73
C LEU A 239 -2.65 3.53 -4.36
N ASN A 240 -3.17 2.62 -5.20
CA ASN A 240 -4.50 2.73 -5.79
C ASN A 240 -5.57 2.28 -4.76
N VAL A 241 -6.65 3.06 -4.64
CA VAL A 241 -7.78 2.74 -3.75
C VAL A 241 -8.35 1.34 -4.03
N ARG A 242 -8.39 0.91 -5.31
CA ARG A 242 -8.81 -0.46 -5.68
C ARG A 242 -7.94 -1.54 -5.05
N PHE A 243 -6.62 -1.34 -5.10
CA PHE A 243 -5.66 -2.28 -4.50
C PHE A 243 -5.86 -2.35 -2.99
N ILE A 244 -5.98 -1.19 -2.34
CA ILE A 244 -6.15 -1.09 -0.89
C ILE A 244 -7.45 -1.77 -0.46
N ILE A 245 -8.57 -1.54 -1.14
CA ILE A 245 -9.85 -2.17 -0.79
C ILE A 245 -9.80 -3.68 -1.01
N ARG A 246 -9.15 -4.14 -2.08
CA ARG A 246 -8.89 -5.58 -2.26
C ARG A 246 -8.10 -6.18 -1.12
N ARG A 247 -7.20 -5.42 -0.50
CA ARG A 247 -6.40 -5.86 0.65
C ARG A 247 -7.20 -5.81 1.95
N LEU A 248 -7.97 -4.76 2.17
CA LEU A 248 -8.78 -4.57 3.38
C LEU A 248 -9.84 -5.66 3.58
N GLN A 249 -10.27 -6.36 2.53
CA GLN A 249 -11.23 -7.47 2.65
C GLN A 249 -10.74 -8.60 3.58
N PHE A 250 -9.43 -8.82 3.66
CA PHE A 250 -8.85 -9.91 4.47
C PHE A 250 -8.87 -9.57 5.97
N LEU A 251 -9.21 -8.34 6.34
CA LEU A 251 -9.21 -7.86 7.72
C LEU A 251 -10.59 -8.03 8.40
N ASP A 252 -11.63 -8.39 7.64
CA ASP A 252 -13.02 -8.52 8.12
C ASP A 252 -13.46 -7.31 8.97
N LEU A 253 -13.35 -6.13 8.34
CA LEU A 253 -13.55 -4.82 8.98
C LEU A 253 -14.98 -4.62 9.50
N GLN A 254 -15.95 -5.32 8.91
CA GLN A 254 -17.37 -5.23 9.32
C GLN A 254 -17.58 -5.81 10.71
N LYS A 255 -16.93 -6.94 11.02
CA LYS A 255 -17.12 -7.64 12.31
C LYS A 255 -16.12 -7.18 13.38
N ASN A 256 -14.87 -6.94 12.99
CA ASN A 256 -13.78 -6.70 13.96
C ASN A 256 -13.40 -5.22 14.10
N GLY A 257 -13.93 -4.35 13.24
CA GLY A 257 -13.55 -2.94 13.17
C GLY A 257 -12.11 -2.74 12.69
N ALA A 258 -11.48 -1.63 13.12
CA ALA A 258 -10.12 -1.29 12.73
C ALA A 258 -9.06 -2.18 13.44
N PRO A 259 -8.17 -2.86 12.70
CA PRO A 259 -7.15 -3.72 13.27
C PRO A 259 -6.00 -2.91 13.89
N GLY A 260 -5.44 -3.39 15.00
CA GLY A 260 -4.34 -2.68 15.66
C GLY A 260 -4.77 -1.33 16.22
N LYS A 261 -5.85 -1.29 17.01
CA LYS A 261 -6.42 -0.06 17.59
C LYS A 261 -5.38 0.82 18.30
N LEU A 262 -4.43 0.22 19.02
CA LEU A 262 -3.34 0.97 19.67
C LEU A 262 -2.43 1.66 18.64
N PHE A 263 -2.08 0.96 17.56
CA PHE A 263 -1.27 1.54 16.48
C PHE A 263 -2.03 2.63 15.72
N LEU A 264 -3.34 2.45 15.51
CA LEU A 264 -4.21 3.50 14.97
C LEU A 264 -4.18 4.77 15.83
N ILE A 265 -4.34 4.62 17.15
CA ILE A 265 -4.29 5.73 18.10
C ILE A 265 -2.94 6.43 18.03
N MET A 266 -1.83 5.67 18.01
CA MET A 266 -0.49 6.24 17.87
C MET A 266 -0.32 7.03 16.56
N CYS A 267 -0.74 6.48 15.42
CA CYS A 267 -0.65 7.17 14.13
C CYS A 267 -1.53 8.42 14.01
N MET A 268 -2.59 8.55 14.83
CA MET A 268 -3.49 9.70 14.81
C MET A 268 -3.10 10.75 15.85
N VAL A 269 -2.87 10.33 17.09
CA VAL A 269 -2.65 11.24 18.22
C VAL A 269 -1.22 11.78 18.22
N TRP A 270 -0.21 10.96 17.92
CA TRP A 270 1.19 11.40 18.00
C TRP A 270 1.49 12.55 17.02
N PRO A 271 1.11 12.49 15.73
CA PRO A 271 1.29 13.64 14.83
C PRO A 271 0.60 14.92 15.30
N ILE A 272 -0.59 14.80 15.92
CA ILE A 272 -1.32 15.95 16.47
C ILE A 272 -0.57 16.54 17.66
N VAL A 273 -0.05 15.71 18.57
CA VAL A 273 0.78 16.15 19.70
C VAL A 273 2.05 16.86 19.20
N CYS A 274 2.74 16.31 18.20
CA CYS A 274 3.89 16.95 17.56
C CYS A 274 3.51 18.32 16.98
N ALA A 275 2.38 18.39 16.25
CA ALA A 275 1.90 19.63 15.66
C ALA A 275 1.53 20.69 16.71
N MET A 276 0.83 20.31 17.77
CA MET A 276 0.48 21.20 18.88
C MET A 276 1.73 21.73 19.59
N TYR A 277 2.70 20.85 19.87
CA TYR A 277 3.95 21.25 20.51
C TYR A 277 4.77 22.19 19.62
N ARG A 278 4.80 21.94 18.31
CA ARG A 278 5.41 22.84 17.33
C ARG A 278 4.74 24.22 17.30
N CYS A 279 3.40 24.27 17.29
CA CYS A 279 2.67 25.53 17.39
C CYS A 279 3.03 26.29 18.67
N TYR A 280 3.11 25.59 19.80
CA TYR A 280 3.50 26.17 21.09
C TYR A 280 4.90 26.78 21.05
N VAL A 281 5.89 26.06 20.51
CA VAL A 281 7.29 26.54 20.42
C VAL A 281 7.42 27.70 19.43
N VAL A 282 6.79 27.61 18.24
CA VAL A 282 6.96 28.59 17.16
C VAL A 282 6.16 29.86 17.40
N LEU A 283 4.91 29.75 17.86
CA LEU A 283 4.01 30.90 18.04
C LEU A 283 4.06 31.46 19.45
N GLY A 284 4.14 30.61 20.47
CA GLY A 284 4.16 31.01 21.88
C GLY A 284 5.53 31.52 22.30
N LEU A 285 6.53 30.64 22.34
CA LEU A 285 7.85 30.96 22.90
C LEU A 285 8.68 31.91 22.04
N ARG A 286 8.56 31.82 20.71
CA ARG A 286 9.29 32.70 19.78
C ARG A 286 8.67 34.09 19.64
N GLY A 287 7.48 34.33 20.20
CA GLY A 287 6.78 35.63 20.17
C GLY A 287 6.47 36.17 18.76
N GLN A 288 6.55 35.32 17.73
CA GLN A 288 6.49 35.73 16.33
C GLN A 288 5.11 35.43 15.75
N THR A 289 4.15 36.34 15.99
CA THR A 289 2.72 36.23 15.64
C THR A 289 2.38 36.52 14.16
N GLY A 290 3.34 36.33 13.25
CA GLY A 290 3.10 36.55 11.81
C GLY A 290 2.15 35.50 11.22
N THR A 291 1.14 35.95 10.47
CA THR A 291 0.18 35.10 9.73
C THR A 291 0.85 33.98 8.93
N ARG A 292 2.01 34.28 8.33
CA ARG A 292 2.86 33.34 7.61
C ARG A 292 3.31 32.13 8.45
N ARG A 293 3.70 32.35 9.69
CA ARG A 293 4.24 31.28 10.55
C ARG A 293 3.15 30.41 11.14
N SER A 294 2.00 31.01 11.42
CA SER A 294 0.78 30.25 11.75
C SER A 294 0.42 29.31 10.59
N PHE A 295 0.52 29.81 9.35
CA PHE A 295 0.29 29.00 8.16
C PHE A 295 1.34 27.87 8.00
N ALA A 296 2.62 28.15 8.25
CA ALA A 296 3.69 27.13 8.25
C ALA A 296 3.47 26.04 9.31
N CYS A 297 2.96 26.40 10.49
CA CYS A 297 2.64 25.42 11.53
C CYS A 297 1.43 24.56 11.14
N PHE A 298 0.41 25.18 10.54
CA PHE A 298 -0.76 24.46 10.03
C PHE A 298 -0.41 23.52 8.87
N SER A 299 0.42 23.97 7.92
CA SER A 299 0.86 23.15 6.79
C SER A 299 1.72 21.97 7.24
N ALA A 300 2.65 22.19 8.18
CA ALA A 300 3.44 21.12 8.77
C ALA A 300 2.57 20.13 9.57
N GLY A 301 1.67 20.64 10.43
CA GLY A 301 0.78 19.81 11.24
C GLY A 301 -0.19 18.96 10.43
N SER A 302 -0.81 19.56 9.40
CA SER A 302 -1.65 18.81 8.45
C SER A 302 -0.85 17.74 7.71
N SER A 303 0.37 18.06 7.25
CA SER A 303 1.26 17.10 6.58
C SER A 303 1.67 15.95 7.50
N MET A 304 1.99 16.21 8.77
CA MET A 304 2.28 15.16 9.76
C MET A 304 1.06 14.24 9.97
N PHE A 305 -0.14 14.81 10.09
CA PHE A 305 -1.37 14.05 10.28
C PHE A 305 -1.68 13.14 9.08
N MET A 306 -1.53 13.67 7.87
CA MET A 306 -1.69 12.90 6.64
C MET A 306 -0.63 11.82 6.49
N TRP A 307 0.62 12.10 6.86
CA TRP A 307 1.67 11.10 6.93
C TRP A 307 1.33 9.97 7.92
N GLY A 308 0.80 10.29 9.11
CA GLY A 308 0.32 9.29 10.08
C GLY A 308 -0.79 8.40 9.52
N CYS A 309 -1.76 8.99 8.81
CA CYS A 309 -2.80 8.23 8.10
C CYS A 309 -2.20 7.29 7.05
N PHE A 310 -1.23 7.76 6.26
CA PHE A 310 -0.54 6.97 5.25
C PHE A 310 0.22 5.77 5.85
N VAL A 311 0.96 6.02 6.95
CA VAL A 311 1.70 4.97 7.67
C VAL A 311 0.77 3.89 8.22
N TYR A 312 -0.40 4.27 8.75
CA TYR A 312 -1.40 3.31 9.17
C TYR A 312 -1.97 2.47 8.00
N LEU A 313 -2.18 3.08 6.83
CA LEU A 313 -2.61 2.34 5.64
C LEU A 313 -1.56 1.30 5.22
N LEU A 314 -0.27 1.63 5.23
CA LEU A 314 0.81 0.66 4.99
C LEU A 314 0.76 -0.52 5.98
N TYR A 315 0.53 -0.24 7.26
CA TYR A 315 0.36 -1.27 8.30
C TYR A 315 -0.80 -2.22 7.99
N THR A 316 -1.95 -1.68 7.58
CA THR A 316 -3.11 -2.53 7.26
C THR A 316 -2.92 -3.38 6.01
N ILE A 317 -2.24 -2.86 4.99
CA ILE A 317 -1.87 -3.64 3.80
C ILE A 317 -0.92 -4.78 4.18
N ARG A 318 0.10 -4.50 4.98
CA ARG A 318 1.02 -5.52 5.49
C ARG A 318 0.29 -6.64 6.25
N LEU A 319 -0.59 -6.26 7.19
CA LEU A 319 -1.37 -7.22 7.96
C LEU A 319 -2.27 -8.09 7.06
N SER A 320 -2.85 -7.49 6.01
CA SER A 320 -3.64 -8.24 5.04
C SER A 320 -2.84 -9.34 4.33
N PHE A 321 -1.56 -9.09 4.03
CA PHE A 321 -0.69 -10.09 3.41
C PHE A 321 -0.36 -11.23 4.37
N GLN A 322 -0.11 -10.93 5.64
CA GLN A 322 0.14 -11.96 6.65
C GLN A 322 -1.06 -12.92 6.74
N ILE A 323 -2.28 -12.38 6.85
CA ILE A 323 -3.51 -13.18 6.90
C ILE A 323 -3.71 -13.98 5.61
N GLN A 324 -3.52 -13.34 4.44
CA GLN A 324 -3.73 -14.01 3.16
C GLN A 324 -2.73 -15.16 2.96
N LEU A 325 -1.46 -14.98 3.32
CA LEU A 325 -0.45 -16.02 3.20
C LEU A 325 -0.73 -17.21 4.13
N ASP A 326 -1.21 -16.95 5.36
CA ASP A 326 -1.66 -18.01 6.26
C ASP A 326 -2.85 -18.81 5.71
N LEU A 327 -3.79 -18.13 5.02
CA LEU A 327 -4.89 -18.80 4.31
C LEU A 327 -4.38 -19.64 3.14
N ILE A 328 -3.38 -19.14 2.40
CA ILE A 328 -2.77 -19.89 1.31
C ILE A 328 -2.07 -21.14 1.83
N LEU A 329 -1.38 -21.09 2.98
CA LEU A 329 -0.77 -22.28 3.57
C LEU A 329 -1.82 -23.37 3.83
N LYS A 330 -2.97 -23.01 4.39
CA LYS A 330 -4.10 -23.94 4.59
C LYS A 330 -4.66 -24.45 3.27
N PHE A 331 -4.70 -23.60 2.25
CA PHE A 331 -5.17 -23.98 0.91
C PHE A 331 -4.20 -24.96 0.23
N LEU A 332 -2.89 -24.71 0.30
CA LEU A 332 -1.86 -25.60 -0.23
C LEU A 332 -1.97 -27.00 0.38
N LYS A 333 -2.16 -27.08 1.70
CA LYS A 333 -2.38 -28.36 2.41
C LYS A 333 -3.65 -29.08 1.98
N LYS A 334 -4.73 -28.32 1.74
CA LYS A 334 -6.04 -28.90 1.39
C LYS A 334 -6.08 -29.44 -0.04
N PHE A 335 -5.30 -28.85 -0.94
CA PHE A 335 -5.27 -29.19 -2.37
C PHE A 335 -3.91 -29.75 -2.80
N GLU A 336 -3.27 -30.50 -1.90
CA GLU A 336 -2.05 -31.25 -2.22
C GLU A 336 -2.28 -32.14 -3.46
N GLY A 337 -1.28 -32.17 -4.35
CA GLY A 337 -1.36 -32.86 -5.63
C GLY A 337 -1.99 -32.06 -6.78
N GLN A 338 -2.68 -30.93 -6.52
CA GLN A 338 -3.21 -30.04 -7.57
C GLN A 338 -2.27 -28.85 -7.82
N THR A 339 -1.14 -29.11 -8.46
CA THR A 339 -0.06 -28.13 -8.68
C THR A 339 -0.54 -26.86 -9.41
N ASP A 340 -1.24 -27.01 -10.53
CA ASP A 340 -1.67 -25.87 -11.36
C ASP A 340 -2.63 -24.94 -10.62
N LEU A 341 -3.56 -25.50 -9.86
CA LEU A 341 -4.52 -24.73 -9.07
C LEU A 341 -3.80 -23.88 -8.01
N CYS A 342 -2.90 -24.52 -7.26
CA CYS A 342 -2.11 -23.89 -6.20
C CYS A 342 -1.17 -22.82 -6.76
N GLN A 343 -0.47 -23.10 -7.86
CA GLN A 343 0.40 -22.14 -8.53
C GLN A 343 -0.37 -20.92 -9.04
N ASN A 344 -1.59 -21.09 -9.57
CA ASN A 344 -2.39 -19.96 -10.05
C ASN A 344 -2.81 -19.02 -8.92
N VAL A 345 -3.23 -19.56 -7.77
CA VAL A 345 -3.55 -18.77 -6.57
C VAL A 345 -2.29 -18.05 -6.07
N LEU A 346 -1.17 -18.78 -5.97
CA LEU A 346 0.10 -18.26 -5.48
C LEU A 346 0.67 -17.16 -6.38
N ARG A 347 0.56 -17.31 -7.71
CA ARG A 347 1.02 -16.34 -8.70
C ARG A 347 0.31 -14.99 -8.54
N GLN A 348 -0.99 -15.02 -8.29
CA GLN A 348 -1.76 -13.80 -8.09
C GLN A 348 -1.33 -13.04 -6.83
N VAL A 349 -1.11 -13.75 -5.72
CA VAL A 349 -0.65 -13.13 -4.47
C VAL A 349 0.78 -12.63 -4.58
N THR A 350 1.62 -13.37 -5.30
CA THR A 350 3.01 -12.98 -5.60
C THR A 350 3.08 -11.66 -6.36
N ILE A 351 2.25 -11.47 -7.38
CA ILE A 351 2.20 -10.22 -8.17
C ILE A 351 1.87 -9.04 -7.25
N ASP A 352 0.83 -9.18 -6.46
CA ASP A 352 0.38 -8.12 -5.56
C ASP A 352 1.42 -7.83 -4.47
N PHE A 353 2.05 -8.87 -3.92
CA PHE A 353 3.10 -8.75 -2.91
C PHE A 353 4.33 -8.04 -3.49
N LYS A 354 4.76 -8.39 -4.70
CA LYS A 354 5.87 -7.69 -5.40
C LYS A 354 5.60 -6.20 -5.58
N CYS A 355 4.37 -5.82 -5.97
CA CYS A 355 4.01 -4.41 -6.09
C CYS A 355 4.12 -3.68 -4.75
N PHE A 356 3.59 -4.27 -3.68
CA PHE A 356 3.66 -3.71 -2.33
C PHE A 356 5.10 -3.63 -1.80
N HIS A 357 5.88 -4.70 -1.98
CA HIS A 357 7.29 -4.79 -1.60
C HIS A 357 8.12 -3.69 -2.25
N GLN A 358 7.97 -3.49 -3.56
CA GLN A 358 8.65 -2.39 -4.27
C GLN A 358 8.22 -1.00 -3.74
N CYS A 359 6.95 -0.80 -3.42
CA CYS A 359 6.47 0.46 -2.86
C CYS A 359 7.06 0.75 -1.48
N VAL A 360 6.99 -0.22 -0.58
CA VAL A 360 7.59 -0.10 0.76
C VAL A 360 9.10 0.14 0.64
N ARG A 361 9.76 -0.55 -0.27
CA ARG A 361 11.19 -0.38 -0.50
C ARG A 361 11.54 1.02 -0.96
N ILE A 362 10.82 1.59 -1.93
CA ILE A 362 11.04 2.98 -2.36
C ILE A 362 10.81 3.94 -1.20
N TYR A 363 9.72 3.76 -0.47
CA TYR A 363 9.39 4.57 0.71
C TYR A 363 10.50 4.52 1.78
N MET A 364 10.91 3.33 2.21
CA MET A 364 11.94 3.16 3.24
C MET A 364 13.33 3.61 2.76
N THR A 365 13.64 3.39 1.47
CA THR A 365 14.90 3.86 0.86
C THR A 365 14.96 5.39 0.85
N ALA A 366 13.83 6.09 0.72
CA ALA A 366 13.80 7.54 0.84
C ALA A 366 13.77 8.00 2.31
N MET A 367 13.00 7.34 3.18
CA MET A 367 12.81 7.75 4.57
C MET A 367 14.07 7.58 5.45
N ILE A 368 14.79 6.46 5.31
CA ILE A 368 15.95 6.12 6.16
C ILE A 368 17.06 7.19 6.05
N PRO A 369 17.57 7.52 4.85
CA PRO A 369 18.33 8.73 4.55
C PRO A 369 17.95 9.99 5.34
N MET A 370 16.68 10.38 5.26
CA MET A 370 16.21 11.61 5.89
C MET A 370 16.25 11.51 7.41
N CYS A 371 15.89 10.34 7.97
CA CYS A 371 15.97 10.10 9.41
C CYS A 371 17.41 10.11 9.92
N VAL A 372 18.34 9.49 9.19
CA VAL A 372 19.77 9.50 9.54
C VAL A 372 20.30 10.94 9.55
N LEU A 373 20.01 11.72 8.50
CA LEU A 373 20.41 13.13 8.44
C LEU A 373 19.80 13.94 9.59
N ALA A 374 18.52 13.71 9.91
CA ALA A 374 17.85 14.40 11.01
C ALA A 374 18.49 14.06 12.37
N VAL A 375 18.83 12.79 12.61
CA VAL A 375 19.48 12.34 13.84
C VAL A 375 20.89 12.90 13.96
N THR A 376 21.72 12.82 12.91
CA THR A 376 23.10 13.30 12.95
C THR A 376 23.18 14.82 13.18
N THR A 377 22.32 15.58 12.49
CA THR A 377 22.23 17.03 12.66
C THR A 377 21.75 17.41 14.05
N SER A 378 20.77 16.70 14.61
CA SER A 378 20.21 16.98 15.95
C SER A 378 21.15 16.58 17.09
N LEU A 379 21.87 15.46 16.95
CA LEU A 379 22.92 15.08 17.90
C LEU A 379 24.06 16.09 17.93
N THR A 380 24.48 16.58 16.75
CA THR A 380 25.52 17.60 16.67
C THR A 380 25.04 18.92 17.26
N TRP A 381 23.79 19.30 17.00
CA TRP A 381 23.17 20.47 17.64
C TRP A 381 23.20 20.36 19.16
N GLN A 382 22.80 19.21 19.71
CA GLN A 382 22.78 18.96 21.16
C GLN A 382 24.19 19.03 21.78
N TYR A 383 25.21 18.49 21.10
CA TYR A 383 26.59 18.61 21.55
C TYR A 383 27.04 20.07 21.61
N MET A 384 26.73 20.86 20.56
CA MET A 384 27.06 22.28 20.50
C MET A 384 26.32 23.12 21.56
N LEU A 385 25.09 22.75 21.93
CA LEU A 385 24.34 23.41 22.99
C LEU A 385 24.95 23.18 24.38
N ASN A 386 25.50 21.99 24.61
CA ASN A 386 26.09 21.62 25.89
C ASN A 386 27.53 22.12 26.07
N SER A 387 28.19 22.58 25.00
CA SER A 387 29.52 23.19 25.08
C SER A 387 29.45 24.68 25.47
N ASP A 388 29.19 24.97 26.74
CA ASP A 388 29.48 26.17 27.59
C ASP A 388 29.56 27.62 27.03
N LYS A 389 29.23 27.92 25.77
CA LYS A 389 29.41 29.25 25.16
C LYS A 389 28.13 30.02 24.84
N ALA A 390 26.97 29.62 25.38
CA ALA A 390 25.68 30.24 25.08
C ALA A 390 25.08 30.96 26.30
N LYS A 391 24.47 32.13 26.07
CA LYS A 391 23.76 32.92 27.10
C LYS A 391 22.53 32.16 27.62
N GLU A 392 22.26 32.20 28.91
CA GLU A 392 21.24 31.37 29.59
C GLU A 392 19.82 31.45 28.98
N GLU A 393 19.35 32.64 28.58
CA GLU A 393 18.00 32.80 27.97
C GLU A 393 17.89 32.19 26.56
N ASP A 394 18.94 32.30 25.74
CA ASP A 394 19.00 31.66 24.42
C ASP A 394 19.06 30.14 24.53
N VAL A 395 19.69 29.62 25.60
CA VAL A 395 19.81 28.18 25.86
C VAL A 395 18.45 27.55 26.15
N ALA A 396 17.57 28.20 26.92
CA ALA A 396 16.25 27.67 27.23
C ALA A 396 15.39 27.50 25.97
N LEU A 397 15.30 28.53 25.12
CA LEU A 397 14.56 28.47 23.86
C LEU A 397 15.14 27.40 22.90
N GLN A 398 16.47 27.31 22.82
CA GLN A 398 17.13 26.30 21.98
C GLN A 398 16.89 24.87 22.48
N LYS A 399 16.76 24.64 23.80
CA LYS A 399 16.36 23.35 24.37
C LYS A 399 14.93 22.95 23.96
N TYR A 400 13.98 23.89 23.97
CA TYR A 400 12.61 23.62 23.50
C TYR A 400 12.55 23.25 22.01
N ILE A 401 13.31 23.97 21.17
CA ILE A 401 13.43 23.67 19.74
C ILE A 401 14.07 22.30 19.51
N ASN A 402 15.15 21.99 20.23
CA ASN A 402 15.80 20.68 20.14
C ASN A 402 14.85 19.54 20.54
N THR A 403 14.06 19.74 21.61
CA THR A 403 13.05 18.77 22.05
C THR A 403 11.95 18.56 21.00
N MET A 404 11.52 19.64 20.33
CA MET A 404 10.52 19.57 19.26
C MET A 404 11.04 18.73 18.09
N ILE A 405 12.29 18.98 17.66
CA ILE A 405 12.94 18.23 16.58
C ILE A 405 13.07 16.74 16.96
N TRP A 406 13.50 16.43 18.18
CA TRP A 406 13.59 15.05 18.64
C TRP A 406 12.24 14.33 18.65
N LEU A 407 11.17 15.00 19.10
CA LEU A 407 9.83 14.43 19.08
C LEU A 407 9.39 14.07 17.65
N GLU A 408 9.67 14.94 16.68
CA GLU A 408 9.40 14.70 15.26
C GLU A 408 10.23 13.53 14.71
N ILE A 409 11.54 13.49 14.99
CA ILE A 409 12.45 12.42 14.56
C ILE A 409 12.02 11.06 15.12
N VAL A 410 11.75 10.99 16.43
CA VAL A 410 11.34 9.76 17.10
C VAL A 410 10.03 9.23 16.51
N MET A 411 9.08 10.11 16.18
CA MET A 411 7.84 9.73 15.50
C MET A 411 8.13 9.03 14.16
N PHE A 412 9.02 9.56 13.31
CA PHE A 412 9.40 8.93 12.04
C PHE A 412 10.11 7.59 12.23
N ILE A 413 11.06 7.52 13.16
CA ILE A 413 11.88 6.33 13.43
C ILE A 413 11.07 5.19 14.05
N ILE A 414 10.00 5.49 14.79
CA ILE A 414 9.17 4.48 15.44
C ILE A 414 8.02 4.04 14.54
N LEU A 415 7.19 4.97 14.05
CA LEU A 415 5.95 4.61 13.38
C LEU A 415 6.17 3.95 12.01
N ALA A 416 7.14 4.42 11.22
CA ALA A 416 7.38 3.86 9.88
C ALA A 416 7.91 2.40 9.95
N PRO A 417 8.94 2.07 10.75
CA PRO A 417 9.38 0.69 10.88
C PRO A 417 8.33 -0.23 11.51
N ILE A 418 7.52 0.23 12.48
CA ILE A 418 6.43 -0.59 13.04
C ILE A 418 5.37 -0.89 11.97
N ALA A 419 5.02 0.09 11.13
CA ALA A 419 4.05 -0.11 10.06
C ALA A 419 4.51 -1.14 9.04
N VAL A 420 5.80 -1.13 8.70
CA VAL A 420 6.46 -2.05 7.77
C VAL A 420 6.80 -3.39 8.43
N GLY A 421 7.01 -3.41 9.75
CA GLY A 421 7.54 -4.55 10.51
C GLY A 421 9.06 -4.71 10.38
N GLY A 422 9.79 -3.61 10.17
CA GLY A 422 11.24 -3.59 9.96
C GLY A 422 11.67 -2.56 8.92
N VAL A 423 12.78 -2.83 8.23
CA VAL A 423 13.29 -2.03 7.10
C VAL A 423 12.65 -2.46 5.78
N ASP A 424 12.29 -3.74 5.67
CA ASP A 424 11.71 -4.34 4.48
C ASP A 424 10.59 -5.32 4.87
N VAL A 425 9.65 -5.57 3.96
CA VAL A 425 8.56 -6.56 4.13
C VAL A 425 8.95 -7.97 3.71
N SER A 426 10.20 -8.19 3.28
CA SER A 426 10.72 -9.51 2.87
C SER A 426 10.50 -10.61 3.91
N TYR A 427 10.57 -10.29 5.21
CA TYR A 427 10.33 -11.27 6.28
C TYR A 427 8.94 -11.92 6.21
N VAL A 428 7.93 -11.23 5.68
CA VAL A 428 6.56 -11.77 5.51
C VAL A 428 6.59 -12.93 4.51
N TRP A 429 7.34 -12.75 3.42
CA TRP A 429 7.51 -13.76 2.38
C TRP A 429 8.42 -14.89 2.85
N GLU A 430 9.52 -14.57 3.52
CA GLU A 430 10.45 -15.56 4.08
C GLU A 430 9.75 -16.47 5.09
N ARG A 431 8.93 -15.90 5.99
CA ARG A 431 8.15 -16.69 6.95
C ARG A 431 7.17 -17.63 6.25
N PHE A 432 6.48 -17.14 5.22
CA PHE A 432 5.60 -17.98 4.41
C PHE A 432 6.37 -19.12 3.74
N ARG A 433 7.53 -18.83 3.15
CA ARG A 433 8.40 -19.81 2.51
C ARG A 433 8.88 -20.87 3.51
N THR A 434 9.35 -20.46 4.69
CA THR A 434 9.76 -21.38 5.76
C THR A 434 8.60 -22.28 6.18
N ASN A 435 7.39 -21.74 6.32
CA ASN A 435 6.21 -22.55 6.63
C ASN A 435 5.89 -23.55 5.52
N VAL A 436 6.03 -23.18 4.24
CA VAL A 436 5.87 -24.12 3.11
C VAL A 436 6.90 -25.25 3.19
N TYR A 437 8.18 -24.94 3.48
CA TYR A 437 9.21 -25.96 3.67
C TYR A 437 8.89 -26.90 4.83
N CYS A 438 8.39 -26.38 5.96
CA CYS A 438 7.99 -27.20 7.11
C CYS A 438 6.78 -28.09 6.85
N MET A 439 5.99 -27.81 5.81
CA MET A 439 4.80 -28.58 5.44
C MET A 439 5.08 -29.69 4.42
N MET A 440 6.31 -29.78 3.89
CA MET A 440 6.67 -30.79 2.91
C MET A 440 6.58 -32.20 3.50
N GLY A 441 5.59 -32.97 3.04
CA GLY A 441 5.40 -34.38 3.37
C GLY A 441 5.83 -35.32 2.23
N GLY A 442 6.07 -36.60 2.57
CA GLY A 442 6.58 -37.60 1.63
C GLY A 442 5.59 -38.06 0.54
N GLU A 443 4.28 -38.02 0.80
CA GLU A 443 3.26 -38.57 -0.12
C GLU A 443 3.12 -37.78 -1.43
N HIS A 444 3.50 -36.50 -1.44
CA HIS A 444 3.37 -35.61 -2.60
C HIS A 444 4.64 -34.79 -2.87
N GLN A 445 5.81 -35.45 -2.82
CA GLN A 445 7.11 -34.78 -2.96
C GLN A 445 7.23 -33.93 -4.24
N PHE A 446 6.77 -34.43 -5.39
CA PHE A 446 6.83 -33.68 -6.66
C PHE A 446 6.03 -32.37 -6.63
N PHE A 447 4.84 -32.38 -6.01
CA PHE A 447 4.03 -31.16 -5.83
C PHE A 447 4.77 -30.12 -4.99
N TRP A 448 5.34 -30.55 -3.86
CA TRP A 448 6.05 -29.66 -2.95
C TRP A 448 7.36 -29.12 -3.55
N GLU A 449 8.09 -29.93 -4.30
CA GLU A 449 9.29 -29.50 -5.03
C GLU A 449 8.96 -28.44 -6.08
N GLU A 450 7.86 -28.61 -6.82
CA GLU A 450 7.45 -27.68 -7.87
C GLU A 450 6.95 -26.35 -7.29
N ILE A 451 6.19 -26.37 -6.20
CA ILE A 451 5.80 -25.15 -5.46
C ILE A 451 7.03 -24.45 -4.90
N THR A 452 7.97 -25.20 -4.32
CA THR A 452 9.22 -24.65 -3.77
C THR A 452 10.10 -24.02 -4.86
N ARG A 453 10.22 -24.69 -6.01
CA ARG A 453 10.92 -24.19 -7.20
C ARG A 453 10.29 -22.89 -7.68
N TYR A 454 8.96 -22.82 -7.74
CA TYR A 454 8.24 -21.60 -8.06
C TYR A 454 8.56 -20.47 -7.06
N LEU A 455 8.49 -20.73 -5.76
CA LEU A 455 8.78 -19.74 -4.71
C LEU A 455 10.22 -19.20 -4.79
N ARG A 456 11.19 -20.06 -5.10
CA ARG A 456 12.59 -19.67 -5.29
C ARG A 456 12.80 -18.82 -6.53
N ASN A 457 12.16 -19.16 -7.65
CA ASN A 457 12.26 -18.39 -8.91
C ASN A 457 11.60 -17.01 -8.81
N VAL A 458 10.63 -16.86 -7.92
CA VAL A 458 9.93 -15.60 -7.67
C VAL A 458 10.79 -14.60 -6.91
N GLU A 459 11.75 -15.06 -6.11
CA GLU A 459 12.61 -14.26 -5.26
C GLU A 459 13.62 -13.48 -6.12
N GLY A 460 13.33 -12.19 -6.32
CA GLY A 460 14.29 -11.28 -6.94
C GLY A 460 15.43 -11.01 -5.97
N LYS A 461 16.69 -11.02 -6.46
CA LYS A 461 17.84 -10.56 -5.66
C LYS A 461 17.56 -9.14 -5.17
N THR A 462 17.54 -8.94 -3.86
CA THR A 462 17.43 -7.62 -3.24
C THR A 462 18.81 -6.96 -3.21
N PRO A 463 19.09 -5.91 -4.00
CA PRO A 463 20.37 -5.23 -3.88
C PRO A 463 20.41 -4.38 -2.61
N VAL A 464 21.56 -4.39 -1.94
CA VAL A 464 21.89 -3.80 -0.63
C VAL A 464 22.03 -2.26 -0.69
N ILE A 465 21.11 -1.60 -1.41
CA ILE A 465 21.20 -0.17 -1.77
C ILE A 465 21.16 0.76 -0.55
N SER A 466 20.67 0.30 0.60
CA SER A 466 20.49 1.16 1.79
C SER A 466 21.81 1.61 2.43
N PHE A 467 22.87 0.81 2.43
CA PHE A 467 24.10 1.16 3.17
C PHE A 467 24.92 2.25 2.48
N THR A 468 25.03 2.19 1.16
CA THR A 468 25.75 3.21 0.36
C THR A 468 25.06 4.56 0.43
N MET A 469 23.72 4.60 0.41
CA MET A 469 22.96 5.85 0.57
C MET A 469 23.16 6.50 1.94
N ILE A 470 23.18 5.69 3.00
CA ILE A 470 23.46 6.17 4.37
C ILE A 470 24.86 6.80 4.41
N LEU A 471 25.88 6.10 3.89
CA LEU A 471 27.25 6.60 3.85
C LEU A 471 27.39 7.87 3.02
N SER A 472 26.71 8.00 1.88
CA SER A 472 26.75 9.22 1.07
C SER A 472 26.15 10.42 1.80
N ILE A 473 25.09 10.23 2.59
CA ILE A 473 24.43 11.32 3.32
C ILE A 473 25.23 11.72 4.54
N VAL A 474 25.78 10.75 5.26
CA VAL A 474 26.74 11.02 6.34
C VAL A 474 27.97 11.72 5.77
N GLY A 475 28.50 11.26 4.62
CA GLY A 475 29.62 11.89 3.92
C GLY A 475 29.31 13.32 3.49
N PHE A 476 28.12 13.59 2.95
CA PHE A 476 27.66 14.94 2.63
C PHE A 476 27.58 15.82 3.88
N TYR A 477 26.99 15.30 4.96
CA TYR A 477 26.92 16.01 6.24
C TYR A 477 28.32 16.34 6.79
N MET A 478 29.22 15.36 6.78
CA MET A 478 30.61 15.52 7.21
C MET A 478 31.34 16.54 6.33
N ALA A 479 31.17 16.51 5.00
CA ALA A 479 31.77 17.49 4.11
C ALA A 479 31.27 18.92 4.40
N VAL A 480 29.97 19.08 4.67
CA VAL A 480 29.38 20.39 5.01
C VAL A 480 29.88 20.90 6.36
N GLN A 481 30.07 20.02 7.35
CA GLN A 481 30.48 20.42 8.70
C GLN A 481 32.01 20.57 8.84
N PHE A 482 32.80 19.70 8.23
CA PHE A 482 34.26 19.65 8.33
C PHE A 482 34.98 20.37 7.20
N GLY A 483 34.34 20.61 6.06
CA GLY A 483 34.91 21.44 4.98
C GLY A 483 35.14 22.91 5.37
N GLN A 484 34.80 23.30 6.60
CA GLN A 484 35.00 24.64 7.16
C GLN A 484 35.67 24.64 8.55
N GLN A 485 36.29 23.53 8.99
CA GLN A 485 37.35 23.63 9.98
C GLN A 485 38.56 24.18 9.24
N ASP A 486 38.88 25.47 9.45
CA ASP A 486 40.13 26.04 9.00
C ASP A 486 41.26 25.13 9.49
N VAL A 487 41.93 24.44 8.56
CA VAL A 487 43.19 23.76 8.84
C VAL A 487 44.18 24.90 9.04
N ILE A 488 44.35 25.29 10.30
CA ILE A 488 45.45 26.16 10.72
C ILE A 488 46.71 25.35 10.44
N TYR A 489 47.34 25.59 9.29
CA TYR A 489 48.70 25.13 8.98
C TYR A 489 49.72 25.98 9.73
#